data_AF-A0A372QBM4-F1
#
_entry.id   AF-A0A372QBM4-F1
#
_cell.length_a   1.000
_cell.length_b   1.000
_cell.length_c   1.000
_cell.angle_alpha   90.00
_cell.angle_beta   90.00
_cell.angle_gamma   90.00
#
_symmetry.space_group_name_H-M   'P 1'
#
loop_
_entity.id
_entity.type
_entity.pdbx_description
1 polymer ?
#
loop_
_entity_poly.entity_id
_entity_poly.type
_entity_poly.pdbx_seq_one_letter_code
_entity_poly.pdbx_strand_id
1 'polypeptide(L)'
;MKLTLLLRKRSGKGRMKGEGKDEGEEKDEEEGKDEKEGRKGRGGMIGEGQMGTIDLELHFRPFSYKWWIVCNQEIEFLVPICLHMKVVTFLNGHDFILTVVKGNKEYSERPGYICTCESFYTTEPSNSSTKAISTVYQQMFRTKTKFSGPMIMGFDKPAIYEKLLEGVLFRPYFINLEQIRVFVFGIARSENDQWGYAGVRFKSSFLFQLMQSGYDPDIHECI
;
A
#
# COMPACT_ATOMS: atom_id res chain seq x y z
N MET A 1 6.62 -10.02 -24.40
CA MET A 1 7.69 -9.02 -24.24
C MET A 1 8.46 -9.36 -22.98
N LYS A 2 9.78 -9.59 -23.06
CA LYS A 2 10.65 -9.91 -21.91
C LYS A 2 11.19 -8.59 -21.34
N LEU A 3 10.92 -8.31 -20.08
CA LEU A 3 11.49 -7.17 -19.36
C LEU A 3 12.67 -7.65 -18.53
N THR A 4 13.88 -7.27 -18.91
CA THR A 4 15.13 -7.64 -18.21
C THR A 4 15.46 -6.53 -17.20
N LEU A 5 15.34 -6.83 -15.90
CA LEU A 5 15.75 -5.93 -14.81
C LEU A 5 17.26 -6.06 -14.56
N LEU A 6 18.01 -4.98 -14.75
CA LEU A 6 19.46 -4.94 -14.50
C LEU A 6 19.72 -4.48 -13.05
N LEU A 7 19.82 -5.44 -12.12
CA LEU A 7 20.34 -5.19 -10.77
C LEU A 7 21.87 -5.18 -10.80
N ARG A 8 22.46 -4.01 -10.62
CA ARG A 8 23.91 -3.88 -10.45
C ARG A 8 24.28 -4.10 -8.98
N LYS A 9 24.65 -5.34 -8.63
CA LYS A 9 25.47 -5.61 -7.44
C LYS A 9 26.84 -4.96 -7.63
N ARG A 10 27.36 -4.28 -6.61
CA ARG A 10 28.80 -4.26 -6.36
C ARG A 10 29.07 -4.71 -4.93
N SER A 11 29.86 -5.77 -4.87
CA SER A 11 30.38 -6.46 -3.70
C SER A 11 31.89 -6.27 -3.68
N GLY A 12 32.45 -6.11 -2.48
CA GLY A 12 33.82 -6.47 -2.12
C GLY A 12 34.84 -5.32 -2.17
N LYS A 13 35.95 -5.35 -1.44
CA LYS A 13 36.52 -6.26 -0.41
C LYS A 13 37.89 -5.65 -0.03
N GLY A 14 38.31 -5.76 1.23
CA GLY A 14 39.71 -5.57 1.69
C GLY A 14 39.73 -5.64 3.21
N ARG A 15 40.12 -6.72 3.90
CA ARG A 15 41.33 -7.59 3.98
C ARG A 15 42.37 -7.09 5.00
N MET A 16 42.37 -7.74 6.18
CA MET A 16 43.45 -8.16 7.13
C MET A 16 44.51 -7.11 7.56
N LYS A 17 45.10 -7.06 8.76
CA LYS A 17 45.52 -8.08 9.74
C LYS A 17 46.07 -7.34 11.00
N GLY A 18 46.11 -7.98 12.16
CA GLY A 18 46.93 -7.53 13.31
C GLY A 18 46.59 -8.26 14.62
N GLU A 19 47.46 -9.19 15.02
CA GLU A 19 47.39 -10.00 16.25
C GLU A 19 47.99 -9.26 17.46
N GLY A 20 47.56 -9.64 18.65
CA GLY A 20 48.23 -9.31 19.92
C GLY A 20 47.46 -9.88 21.12
N LYS A 21 48.02 -10.91 21.78
CA LYS A 21 47.61 -11.46 23.09
C LYS A 21 48.44 -10.77 24.19
N ASP A 22 47.86 -10.48 25.34
CA ASP A 22 48.16 -11.16 26.62
C ASP A 22 47.40 -10.54 27.80
N GLU A 23 47.29 -11.35 28.85
CA GLU A 23 46.45 -11.28 30.04
C GLU A 23 46.92 -10.26 31.10
N GLY A 24 46.00 -9.86 31.98
CA GLY A 24 46.30 -9.12 33.22
C GLY A 24 45.02 -8.71 33.96
N GLU A 25 44.70 -9.42 35.05
CA GLU A 25 43.73 -9.03 36.07
C GLU A 25 44.21 -7.80 36.85
N GLU A 26 43.32 -6.84 37.17
CA GLU A 26 43.04 -6.38 38.54
C GLU A 26 41.82 -5.43 38.54
N LYS A 27 41.09 -5.42 39.67
CA LYS A 27 39.86 -4.68 39.93
C LYS A 27 40.15 -3.22 40.28
N ASP A 28 39.20 -2.32 40.03
CA ASP A 28 38.65 -1.41 41.05
C ASP A 28 37.45 -0.61 40.50
N GLU A 29 36.55 -0.29 41.44
CA GLU A 29 35.28 0.41 41.29
C GLU A 29 35.46 1.89 40.97
N GLU A 30 34.64 2.48 40.09
CA GLU A 30 33.92 3.74 40.39
C GLU A 30 32.84 4.09 39.36
N GLU A 31 31.87 4.86 39.84
CA GLU A 31 30.58 5.24 39.27
C GLU A 31 30.64 6.01 37.93
N GLY A 32 29.65 5.77 37.07
CA GLY A 32 29.42 6.56 35.86
C GLY A 32 27.94 6.54 35.45
N LYS A 33 27.32 7.72 35.47
CA LYS A 33 25.91 8.01 35.21
C LYS A 33 25.51 7.87 33.73
N ASP A 34 24.20 7.61 33.56
CA ASP A 34 23.33 8.02 32.45
C ASP A 34 23.77 7.73 31.00
N GLU A 35 23.18 6.67 30.42
CA GLU A 35 22.61 6.71 29.07
C GLU A 35 21.78 5.43 28.84
N LYS A 36 20.46 5.47 29.10
CA LYS A 36 19.56 4.42 28.62
C LYS A 36 19.19 4.71 27.18
N GLU A 37 20.11 4.28 26.31
CA GLU A 37 19.96 4.17 24.87
C GLU A 37 18.70 3.37 24.52
N GLY A 38 17.98 3.86 23.50
CA GLY A 38 16.64 3.42 23.12
C GLY A 38 16.54 1.93 22.90
N ARG A 39 15.69 1.28 23.71
CA ARG A 39 15.27 -0.09 23.44
C ARG A 39 14.36 -0.08 22.22
N LYS A 40 15.00 -0.26 21.06
CA LYS A 40 14.43 -0.53 19.75
C LYS A 40 13.30 -1.55 19.91
N GLY A 41 12.06 -1.07 19.93
CA GLY A 41 10.88 -1.91 19.90
C GLY A 41 10.93 -2.75 18.64
N ARG A 42 11.25 -4.03 18.76
CA ARG A 42 11.05 -5.02 17.70
C ARG A 42 9.55 -5.20 17.52
N GLY A 43 8.94 -4.31 16.74
CA GLY A 43 7.56 -4.44 16.28
C GLY A 43 7.48 -5.48 15.17
N GLY A 44 7.70 -6.75 15.51
CA GLY A 44 7.35 -7.88 14.66
C GLY A 44 5.84 -8.07 14.68
N MET A 45 5.09 -7.23 13.94
CA MET A 45 3.64 -7.38 13.79
C MET A 45 3.34 -8.41 12.69
N ILE A 46 3.13 -9.65 13.10
CA ILE A 46 2.38 -10.64 12.32
C ILE A 46 0.99 -10.69 12.96
N GLY A 47 0.09 -9.81 12.53
CA GLY A 47 -1.31 -9.87 12.95
C GLY A 47 -2.01 -11.01 12.21
N GLU A 48 -2.64 -11.92 12.96
CA GLU A 48 -3.61 -12.88 12.40
C GLU A 48 -4.83 -12.08 11.95
N GLY A 49 -5.04 -11.99 10.63
CA GLY A 49 -6.14 -11.24 10.01
C GLY A 49 -7.07 -12.14 9.22
N GLN A 50 -8.33 -11.76 9.11
CA GLN A 50 -9.28 -12.38 8.16
C GLN A 50 -9.23 -11.58 6.86
N MET A 51 -8.98 -12.23 5.72
CA MET A 51 -8.79 -11.51 4.45
C MET A 51 -10.05 -10.84 3.91
N GLY A 52 -11.24 -11.27 4.34
CA GLY A 52 -12.49 -10.80 3.77
C GLY A 52 -12.75 -11.40 2.39
N THR A 53 -13.67 -10.78 1.64
CA THR A 53 -14.13 -11.26 0.33
C THR A 53 -14.10 -10.17 -0.73
N ILE A 54 -13.71 -10.54 -1.94
CA ILE A 54 -13.91 -9.73 -3.14
C ILE A 54 -15.38 -9.84 -3.55
N ASP A 55 -16.13 -8.77 -3.30
CA ASP A 55 -17.51 -8.64 -3.74
C ASP A 55 -17.57 -8.08 -5.17
N LEU A 56 -18.25 -8.79 -6.09
CA LEU A 56 -18.31 -8.41 -7.50
C LEU A 56 -18.99 -7.04 -7.72
N GLU A 57 -20.02 -6.75 -6.94
CA GLU A 57 -20.78 -5.50 -7.04
C GLU A 57 -20.01 -4.30 -6.46
N LEU A 58 -19.08 -4.53 -5.55
CA LEU A 58 -18.25 -3.47 -4.98
C LEU A 58 -16.95 -3.28 -5.76
N HIS A 59 -16.32 -4.36 -6.23
CA HIS A 59 -14.96 -4.30 -6.78
C HIS A 59 -14.93 -4.17 -8.32
N PHE A 60 -16.02 -4.47 -9.03
CA PHE A 60 -16.06 -4.54 -10.50
C PHE A 60 -17.32 -3.91 -11.14
N ARG A 61 -17.88 -2.88 -10.52
CA ARG A 61 -19.08 -2.15 -10.98
C ARG A 61 -18.88 -0.63 -10.91
N PRO A 62 -19.90 0.21 -11.19
CA PRO A 62 -19.79 1.64 -10.90
C PRO A 62 -19.32 1.89 -9.47
N PHE A 63 -18.44 2.89 -9.29
CA PHE A 63 -17.76 3.22 -8.03
C PHE A 63 -16.69 2.23 -7.53
N SER A 64 -16.40 1.16 -8.28
CA SER A 64 -15.37 0.18 -7.91
C SER A 64 -14.02 0.78 -7.56
N TYR A 65 -13.60 1.86 -8.22
CA TYR A 65 -12.35 2.57 -7.92
C TYR A 65 -12.19 3.01 -6.45
N LYS A 66 -13.28 3.06 -5.66
CA LYS A 66 -13.26 3.34 -4.22
C LYS A 66 -12.90 2.13 -3.35
N TRP A 67 -12.96 0.93 -3.90
CA TRP A 67 -12.67 -0.35 -3.25
C TRP A 67 -11.27 -0.88 -3.59
N TRP A 68 -10.42 -0.03 -4.18
CA TRP A 68 -9.02 -0.34 -4.45
C TRP A 68 -8.12 0.75 -3.88
N ILE A 69 -7.01 0.35 -3.25
CA ILE A 69 -6.00 1.25 -2.69
C ILE A 69 -4.70 1.16 -3.49
N VAL A 70 -4.06 2.31 -3.72
CA VAL A 70 -2.73 2.37 -4.35
C VAL A 70 -1.68 2.13 -3.28
N CYS A 71 -1.01 0.98 -3.32
CA CYS A 71 0.06 0.59 -2.39
C CYS A 71 1.44 1.08 -2.82
N ASN A 72 1.66 1.25 -4.12
CA ASN A 72 2.88 1.81 -4.68
C ASN A 72 2.51 2.91 -5.69
N GLN A 73 2.98 4.13 -5.44
CA GLN A 73 2.66 5.30 -6.26
C GLN A 73 3.42 5.32 -7.58
N GLU A 74 4.63 4.75 -7.66
CA GLU A 74 5.45 4.77 -8.88
C GLU A 74 4.83 3.94 -10.00
N ILE A 75 4.22 2.80 -9.64
CA ILE A 75 3.62 1.86 -10.58
C ILE A 75 2.08 1.79 -10.45
N GLU A 76 1.49 2.68 -9.65
CA GLU A 76 0.07 2.70 -9.28
C GLU A 76 -0.49 1.30 -8.95
N PHE A 77 0.23 0.55 -8.11
CA PHE A 77 -0.12 -0.82 -7.78
C PHE A 77 -1.38 -0.87 -6.92
N LEU A 78 -2.49 -1.32 -7.51
CA LEU A 78 -3.79 -1.38 -6.87
C LEU A 78 -4.03 -2.71 -6.15
N VAL A 79 -4.50 -2.62 -4.91
CA VAL A 79 -4.83 -3.74 -4.03
C VAL A 79 -6.29 -3.60 -3.58
N PRO A 80 -7.06 -4.69 -3.53
CA PRO A 80 -8.46 -4.60 -3.16
C PRO A 80 -8.60 -4.35 -1.65
N ILE A 81 -9.59 -3.52 -1.30
CA ILE A 81 -10.05 -3.33 0.08
C ILE A 81 -11.17 -4.34 0.30
N CYS A 82 -10.82 -5.56 0.69
CA CYS A 82 -11.78 -6.66 0.75
C CYS A 82 -12.90 -6.42 1.78
N LEU A 83 -14.14 -6.71 1.40
CA LEU A 83 -15.29 -6.59 2.29
C LEU A 83 -15.15 -7.58 3.46
N HIS A 84 -15.47 -7.15 4.67
CA HIS A 84 -15.32 -7.93 5.91
C HIS A 84 -13.87 -8.32 6.25
N MET A 85 -12.86 -7.74 5.58
CA MET A 85 -11.49 -7.95 6.01
C MET A 85 -11.30 -7.43 7.43
N LYS A 86 -10.56 -8.19 8.25
CA LYS A 86 -10.22 -7.83 9.62
C LYS A 86 -8.72 -7.83 9.81
N VAL A 87 -8.21 -6.76 10.39
CA VAL A 87 -6.79 -6.61 10.74
C VAL A 87 -6.69 -6.35 12.22
N VAL A 88 -5.90 -7.16 12.91
CA VAL A 88 -5.53 -6.95 14.31
C VAL A 88 -4.18 -6.23 14.34
N THR A 89 -4.11 -5.14 15.11
CA THR A 89 -2.88 -4.40 15.35
C THR A 89 -2.69 -4.15 16.84
N PHE A 90 -1.48 -4.35 17.33
CA PHE A 90 -1.15 -4.21 18.74
C PHE A 90 -0.62 -2.80 19.03
N LEU A 91 -1.37 -1.99 19.76
CA LEU A 91 -1.01 -0.60 20.08
C LEU A 91 -1.12 -0.36 21.58
N ASN A 92 -0.06 0.20 22.16
CA ASN A 92 0.01 0.56 23.58
C ASN A 92 -0.40 -0.54 24.56
N GLY A 93 -0.13 -1.81 24.24
CA GLY A 93 -0.48 -2.93 25.11
C GLY A 93 -1.81 -3.61 24.80
N HIS A 94 -2.56 -3.14 23.78
CA HIS A 94 -3.91 -3.64 23.49
C HIS A 94 -4.10 -3.98 22.00
N ASP A 95 -4.98 -4.93 21.73
CA ASP A 95 -5.37 -5.33 20.39
C ASP A 95 -6.50 -4.45 19.84
N PHE A 96 -6.19 -3.71 18.78
CA PHE A 96 -7.15 -2.98 17.99
C PHE A 96 -7.54 -3.81 16.77
N ILE A 97 -8.83 -4.04 16.58
CA ILE A 97 -9.37 -4.78 15.46
C ILE A 97 -10.04 -3.80 14.51
N LEU A 98 -9.50 -3.67 13.30
CA LEU A 98 -10.13 -2.92 12.21
C LEU A 98 -10.91 -3.88 11.32
N THR A 99 -12.17 -3.56 11.04
CA THR A 99 -13.04 -4.32 10.15
C THR A 99 -13.53 -3.42 9.01
N VAL A 100 -13.42 -3.89 7.77
CA VAL A 100 -14.01 -3.23 6.61
C VAL A 100 -15.46 -3.65 6.44
N VAL A 101 -16.34 -2.69 6.21
CA VAL A 101 -17.76 -2.88 5.95
C VAL A 101 -18.21 -2.11 4.70
N LYS A 102 -19.37 -2.44 4.17
CA LYS A 102 -19.99 -1.70 3.07
C LYS A 102 -20.63 -0.41 3.59
N GLY A 103 -20.29 0.70 2.96
CA GLY A 103 -20.84 2.01 3.29
C GLY A 103 -20.18 2.65 4.50
N ASN A 104 -20.16 3.98 4.49
CA ASN A 104 -19.80 4.79 5.64
C ASN A 104 -20.79 5.94 5.82
N LYS A 105 -20.61 6.71 6.90
CA LYS A 105 -21.48 7.85 7.23
C LYS A 105 -21.71 8.83 6.07
N GLU A 106 -20.74 8.97 5.17
CA GLU A 106 -20.80 9.93 4.07
C GLU A 106 -21.37 9.33 2.79
N TYR A 107 -21.00 8.08 2.45
CA TYR A 107 -21.36 7.45 1.18
C TYR A 107 -21.58 5.94 1.34
N SER A 108 -22.67 5.43 0.76
CA SER A 108 -23.07 4.01 0.86
C SER A 108 -22.23 3.09 -0.05
N GLU A 109 -21.65 3.66 -1.11
CA GLU A 109 -20.90 2.96 -2.15
C GLU A 109 -19.40 2.85 -1.84
N ARG A 110 -18.95 3.46 -0.73
CA ARG A 110 -17.54 3.49 -0.32
C ARG A 110 -17.29 2.51 0.84
N PRO A 111 -16.06 2.03 1.02
CA PRO A 111 -15.72 1.25 2.20
C PRO A 111 -15.93 2.07 3.47
N GLY A 112 -16.49 1.42 4.49
CA GLY A 112 -16.52 1.88 5.86
C GLY A 112 -15.56 1.09 6.72
N TYR A 113 -15.10 1.73 7.80
CA TYR A 113 -14.14 1.15 8.71
C TYR A 113 -14.67 1.22 10.13
N ILE A 114 -14.83 0.06 10.74
CA ILE A 114 -15.15 -0.09 12.16
C ILE A 114 -13.87 -0.46 12.88
N CYS A 115 -13.62 0.18 14.03
CA CYS A 115 -12.54 -0.23 14.91
C CYS A 115 -13.12 -0.61 16.27
N THR A 116 -12.58 -1.67 16.88
CA THR A 116 -12.90 -2.10 18.25
C THR A 116 -11.61 -2.38 19.01
N CYS A 117 -11.58 -2.03 20.29
CA CYS A 117 -10.55 -2.40 21.26
C CYS A 117 -11.23 -2.54 22.62
N GLU A 118 -11.26 -3.76 23.16
CA GLU A 118 -11.99 -4.07 24.39
C GLU A 118 -13.46 -3.56 24.34
N SER A 119 -13.85 -2.68 25.26
CA SER A 119 -15.18 -2.05 25.30
C SER A 119 -15.32 -0.79 24.44
N PHE A 120 -14.24 -0.33 23.79
CA PHE A 120 -14.24 0.87 22.96
C PHE A 120 -14.42 0.53 21.49
N TYR A 121 -15.26 1.30 20.80
CA TYR A 121 -15.57 1.05 19.41
C TYR A 121 -16.04 2.31 18.68
N THR A 122 -15.92 2.29 17.35
CA THR A 122 -16.57 3.28 16.48
C THR A 122 -18.07 2.99 16.42
N THR A 123 -18.91 3.96 16.80
CA THR A 123 -20.37 3.82 16.79
C THR A 123 -20.97 3.71 15.38
N GLU A 124 -20.34 4.36 14.41
CA GLU A 124 -20.71 4.29 12.98
C GLU A 124 -19.44 4.02 12.15
N PRO A 125 -19.57 3.39 10.97
CA PRO A 125 -18.42 3.16 10.09
C PRO A 125 -17.77 4.48 9.65
N SER A 126 -16.48 4.61 9.92
CA SER A 126 -15.68 5.75 9.50
C SER A 126 -15.38 5.68 8.01
N ASN A 127 -15.14 6.84 7.38
CA ASN A 127 -14.76 6.94 5.96
C ASN A 127 -13.29 6.57 5.67
N SER A 128 -12.48 6.30 6.70
CA SER A 128 -11.10 5.83 6.57
C SER A 128 -10.69 4.99 7.79
N SER A 129 -9.76 4.05 7.57
CA SER A 129 -9.14 3.26 8.65
C SER A 129 -8.37 4.14 9.64
N THR A 130 -7.70 5.20 9.17
CA THR A 130 -7.04 6.20 10.01
C THR A 130 -7.99 6.80 11.03
N LYS A 131 -9.17 7.24 10.58
CA LYS A 131 -10.17 7.85 11.45
C LYS A 131 -10.72 6.84 12.44
N ALA A 132 -11.06 5.63 11.99
CA ALA A 132 -11.59 4.58 12.84
C ALA A 132 -10.65 4.26 14.02
N ILE A 133 -9.37 3.97 13.73
CA ILE A 133 -8.42 3.60 14.78
C ILE A 133 -8.07 4.77 15.69
N SER A 134 -7.89 5.98 15.12
CA SER A 134 -7.57 7.17 15.93
C SER A 134 -8.72 7.54 16.87
N THR A 135 -9.98 7.32 16.44
CA THR A 135 -11.16 7.53 17.29
C THR A 135 -11.17 6.59 18.48
N VAL A 136 -11.00 5.28 18.27
CA VAL A 136 -11.00 4.31 19.38
C VAL A 136 -9.81 4.53 20.30
N TYR A 137 -8.63 4.80 19.74
CA TYR A 137 -7.44 5.12 20.52
C TYR A 137 -7.64 6.35 21.41
N GLN A 138 -8.24 7.42 20.87
CA GLN A 138 -8.56 8.62 21.63
C GLN A 138 -9.63 8.37 22.71
N GLN A 139 -10.63 7.52 22.44
CA GLN A 139 -11.63 7.16 23.45
C GLN A 139 -10.99 6.44 24.65
N MET A 140 -10.08 5.50 24.37
CA MET A 140 -9.42 4.68 25.38
C MET A 140 -8.38 5.46 26.19
N PHE A 141 -7.45 6.13 25.53
CA PHE A 141 -6.30 6.78 26.20
C PHE A 141 -6.47 8.28 26.42
N ARG A 142 -7.59 8.87 25.98
CA ARG A 142 -7.86 10.32 26.06
C ARG A 142 -6.79 11.19 25.38
N THR A 143 -6.03 10.61 24.47
CA THR A 143 -4.95 11.27 23.72
C THR A 143 -5.26 11.35 22.24
N LYS A 144 -4.86 12.45 21.60
CA LYS A 144 -5.01 12.63 20.15
C LYS A 144 -3.76 12.15 19.45
N THR A 145 -3.84 10.96 18.86
CA THR A 145 -2.79 10.39 18.01
C THR A 145 -3.36 10.08 16.64
N LYS A 146 -2.62 10.38 15.57
CA LYS A 146 -2.99 10.01 14.21
C LYS A 146 -2.14 8.84 13.75
N PHE A 147 -2.81 7.80 13.28
CA PHE A 147 -2.16 6.63 12.69
C PHE A 147 -2.26 6.65 11.17
N SER A 148 -1.32 6.01 10.48
CA SER A 148 -1.46 5.72 9.06
C SER A 148 -2.35 4.49 8.88
N GLY A 149 -3.62 4.71 8.57
CA GLY A 149 -4.61 3.66 8.34
C GLY A 149 -4.15 2.61 7.32
N PRO A 150 -3.63 2.98 6.15
CA PRO A 150 -3.12 2.00 5.19
C PRO A 150 -1.99 1.11 5.73
N MET A 151 -1.06 1.68 6.50
CA MET A 151 0.02 0.91 7.13
C MET A 151 -0.48 0.00 8.24
N ILE A 152 -1.44 0.49 9.06
CA ILE A 152 -2.08 -0.32 10.08
C ILE A 152 -2.81 -1.52 9.45
N MET A 153 -3.49 -1.31 8.33
CA MET A 153 -4.15 -2.37 7.55
C MET A 153 -3.15 -3.28 6.83
N GLY A 154 -1.86 -2.96 6.84
CA GLY A 154 -0.80 -3.79 6.28
C GLY A 154 -0.61 -3.66 4.76
N PHE A 155 -1.16 -2.63 4.14
CA PHE A 155 -1.05 -2.42 2.68
C PHE A 155 0.37 -2.08 2.20
N ASP A 156 1.28 -1.78 3.11
CA ASP A 156 2.71 -1.60 2.88
C ASP A 156 3.49 -2.92 2.88
N LYS A 157 2.88 -4.04 3.29
CA LYS A 157 3.53 -5.34 3.42
C LYS A 157 3.23 -6.22 2.19
N PRO A 158 4.23 -6.59 1.37
CA PRO A 158 4.03 -7.42 0.18
C PRO A 158 3.28 -8.72 0.43
N ALA A 159 3.66 -9.45 1.48
CA ALA A 159 3.00 -10.70 1.84
C ALA A 159 1.49 -10.54 2.13
N ILE A 160 1.03 -9.36 2.56
CA ILE A 160 -0.40 -9.11 2.82
C ILE A 160 -1.13 -8.83 1.51
N TYR A 161 -0.63 -7.91 0.69
CA TYR A 161 -1.36 -7.59 -0.54
C TYR A 161 -1.25 -8.69 -1.61
N GLU A 162 -0.18 -9.49 -1.63
CA GLU A 162 -0.11 -10.68 -2.51
C GLU A 162 -1.24 -11.66 -2.19
N LYS A 163 -1.48 -11.88 -0.89
CA LYS A 163 -2.58 -12.68 -0.38
C LYS A 163 -3.95 -12.10 -0.71
N LEU A 164 -4.15 -10.79 -0.54
CA LEU A 164 -5.41 -10.11 -0.91
C LEU A 164 -5.68 -10.15 -2.43
N LEU A 165 -4.65 -10.37 -3.24
CA LEU A 165 -4.76 -10.52 -4.69
C LEU A 165 -5.01 -11.97 -5.12
N GLU A 166 -4.93 -12.96 -4.21
CA GLU A 166 -5.26 -14.35 -4.54
C GLU A 166 -6.74 -14.45 -4.97
N GLY A 167 -6.98 -15.06 -6.14
CA GLY A 167 -8.33 -15.19 -6.70
C GLY A 167 -8.88 -13.93 -7.38
N VAL A 168 -8.14 -12.82 -7.42
CA VAL A 168 -8.50 -11.64 -8.22
C VAL A 168 -8.28 -11.94 -9.71
N LEU A 169 -9.38 -12.06 -10.46
CA LEU A 169 -9.33 -12.41 -11.89
C LEU A 169 -8.78 -11.28 -12.78
N PHE A 170 -9.07 -10.04 -12.41
CA PHE A 170 -8.62 -8.86 -13.12
C PHE A 170 -8.22 -7.80 -12.09
N ARG A 171 -6.96 -7.36 -12.13
CA ARG A 171 -6.51 -6.26 -11.28
C ARG A 171 -6.74 -4.94 -12.04
N PRO A 172 -7.55 -4.02 -11.51
CA PRO A 172 -7.76 -2.73 -12.14
C PRO A 172 -6.48 -1.92 -12.26
N TYR A 173 -6.48 -0.98 -13.18
CA TYR A 173 -5.42 -0.01 -13.38
C TYR A 173 -5.98 1.30 -13.91
N PHE A 174 -5.22 2.38 -13.73
CA PHE A 174 -5.57 3.67 -14.30
C PHE A 174 -4.85 3.88 -15.63
N ILE A 175 -5.53 4.59 -16.54
CA ILE A 175 -4.94 5.15 -17.74
C ILE A 175 -5.12 6.67 -17.65
N ASN A 176 -4.01 7.40 -17.78
CA ASN A 176 -4.04 8.86 -17.84
C ASN A 176 -4.08 9.30 -19.30
N LEU A 177 -5.11 10.04 -19.68
CA LEU A 177 -5.35 10.59 -21.01
C LEU A 177 -5.46 12.11 -20.90
N GLU A 178 -4.35 12.82 -21.01
CA GLU A 178 -4.27 14.27 -20.82
C GLU A 178 -4.97 14.75 -19.53
N GLN A 179 -6.21 15.20 -19.63
CA GLN A 179 -7.03 15.72 -18.51
C GLN A 179 -7.95 14.66 -17.87
N ILE A 180 -8.08 13.48 -18.48
CA ILE A 180 -8.99 12.41 -18.05
C ILE A 180 -8.19 11.27 -17.44
N ARG A 181 -8.61 10.82 -16.26
CA ARG A 181 -8.10 9.59 -15.65
C ARG A 181 -9.16 8.51 -15.71
N VAL A 182 -8.88 7.46 -16.47
CA VAL A 182 -9.80 6.33 -16.71
C VAL A 182 -9.44 5.19 -15.77
N PHE A 183 -10.40 4.70 -14.99
CA PHE A 183 -10.26 3.49 -14.18
C PHE A 183 -10.76 2.28 -14.96
N VAL A 184 -9.84 1.41 -15.38
CA VAL A 184 -10.16 0.16 -16.09
C VAL A 184 -10.24 -0.96 -15.08
N PHE A 185 -11.42 -1.51 -14.86
CA PHE A 185 -11.68 -2.59 -13.89
C PHE A 185 -12.14 -3.91 -14.53
N GLY A 186 -12.21 -3.97 -15.86
CA GLY A 186 -12.48 -5.18 -16.59
C GLY A 186 -12.30 -4.95 -18.08
N ILE A 187 -11.92 -6.03 -18.78
CA ILE A 187 -11.88 -6.07 -20.24
C ILE A 187 -12.67 -7.32 -20.63
N ALA A 188 -13.83 -7.13 -21.24
CA ALA A 188 -14.61 -8.25 -21.75
C ALA A 188 -13.93 -8.80 -23.00
N ARG A 189 -13.76 -10.12 -23.06
CA ARG A 189 -13.49 -10.85 -24.30
C ARG A 189 -14.83 -11.27 -24.88
N SER A 190 -15.02 -11.01 -26.16
CA SER A 190 -16.12 -11.60 -26.90
C SER A 190 -15.80 -13.05 -27.25
N GLU A 191 -16.84 -13.80 -27.61
CA GLU A 191 -16.70 -15.15 -28.15
C GLU A 191 -16.33 -15.15 -29.65
N ASN A 192 -16.17 -13.98 -30.26
CA ASN A 192 -15.88 -13.84 -31.68
C ASN A 192 -14.38 -14.04 -31.96
N ASP A 193 -13.99 -15.30 -32.18
CA ASP A 193 -12.61 -15.72 -32.47
C ASP A 193 -12.04 -15.12 -33.77
N GLN A 194 -12.89 -14.86 -34.76
CA GLN A 194 -12.51 -14.20 -36.02
C GLN A 194 -11.97 -12.78 -35.79
N TRP A 195 -12.41 -12.11 -34.72
CA TRP A 195 -11.96 -10.76 -34.35
C TRP A 195 -10.96 -10.79 -33.19
N GLY A 196 -10.27 -11.91 -32.98
CA GLY A 196 -9.34 -12.06 -31.87
C GLY A 196 -10.01 -11.93 -30.50
N TYR A 197 -11.27 -12.35 -30.38
CA TYR A 197 -12.12 -12.24 -29.18
C TYR A 197 -12.48 -10.79 -28.81
N ALA A 198 -12.50 -9.86 -29.76
CA ALA A 198 -12.95 -8.49 -29.54
C ALA A 198 -14.49 -8.36 -29.68
N GLY A 199 -15.13 -7.55 -28.82
CA GLY A 199 -16.58 -7.32 -28.82
C GLY A 199 -17.12 -6.66 -30.09
N VAL A 200 -18.41 -6.87 -30.39
CA VAL A 200 -19.08 -6.17 -31.49
C VAL A 200 -19.02 -4.66 -31.21
N ARG A 201 -18.54 -3.87 -32.18
CA ARG A 201 -18.22 -2.42 -32.09
C ARG A 201 -16.94 -2.04 -31.33
N PHE A 202 -16.08 -2.98 -30.96
CA PHE A 202 -14.73 -2.65 -30.48
C PHE A 202 -13.90 -2.02 -31.60
N LYS A 203 -13.36 -0.82 -31.38
CA LYS A 203 -12.38 -0.15 -32.25
C LYS A 203 -11.28 0.45 -31.38
N SER A 204 -10.01 0.30 -31.76
CA SER A 204 -8.87 0.93 -31.06
C SER A 204 -7.77 1.35 -32.05
N SER A 205 -7.09 2.46 -31.75
CA SER A 205 -5.80 2.83 -32.35
C SER A 205 -5.04 3.75 -31.40
N PHE A 206 -3.71 3.60 -31.33
CA PHE A 206 -2.83 4.50 -30.58
C PHE A 206 -1.76 5.06 -31.52
N LEU A 207 -1.56 6.38 -31.48
CA LEU A 207 -0.47 7.06 -32.16
C LEU A 207 0.08 8.12 -31.20
N PHE A 208 1.39 8.12 -30.99
CA PHE A 208 2.08 9.08 -30.13
C PHE A 208 3.26 9.69 -30.90
N GLN A 209 3.35 11.02 -30.91
CA GLN A 209 4.45 11.76 -31.54
C GLN A 209 5.01 12.78 -30.56
N LEU A 210 6.30 12.61 -30.21
CA LEU A 210 7.05 13.56 -29.39
C LEU A 210 7.40 14.79 -30.23
N MET A 211 6.84 15.94 -29.88
CA MET A 211 7.41 17.22 -30.27
C MET A 211 8.60 17.50 -29.35
N GLN A 212 9.82 17.26 -29.84
CA GLN A 212 10.98 17.90 -29.23
C GLN A 212 10.82 19.40 -29.45
N SER A 213 10.65 20.19 -28.39
CA SER A 213 10.75 21.64 -28.49
C SER A 213 12.22 21.99 -28.70
N GLY A 214 12.68 21.95 -29.95
CA GLY A 214 13.89 22.64 -30.35
C GLY A 214 13.59 24.13 -30.43
N TYR A 215 14.11 24.90 -29.48
CA TYR A 215 14.29 26.33 -29.65
C TYR A 215 15.73 26.66 -29.27
N ASP A 216 16.51 27.07 -30.27
CA ASP A 216 17.51 28.13 -30.09
C ASP A 216 17.50 29.01 -31.36
N PRO A 217 17.12 30.29 -31.28
CA PRO A 217 17.23 31.27 -32.35
C PRO A 217 18.67 31.79 -32.42
N ASP A 218 19.10 32.24 -33.60
CA ASP A 218 20.44 32.79 -33.89
C ASP A 218 21.58 31.78 -34.06
N ILE A 219 21.68 31.22 -35.27
CA ILE A 219 22.97 31.21 -35.97
C ILE A 219 22.77 31.89 -37.33
N HIS A 220 23.36 33.08 -37.44
CA HIS A 220 23.55 33.88 -38.63
C HIS A 220 24.44 33.16 -39.69
N GLU A 221 24.40 33.70 -40.92
CA GLU A 221 25.14 33.35 -42.15
C GLU A 221 24.46 32.28 -43.03
N CYS A 222 24.26 32.47 -44.35
CA CYS A 222 24.95 33.32 -45.31
C CYS A 222 24.13 33.46 -46.61
N ILE A 223 24.20 34.67 -47.19
CA ILE A 223 23.80 35.16 -48.54
C ILE A 223 22.30 35.39 -48.78
#